data_AF-A0AAE0W7Q7-F1
#
_entry.id   AF-A0AAE0W7Q7-F1
#
_cell.length_a   1.000
_cell.length_b   1.000
_cell.length_c   1.000
_cell.angle_alpha   90.00
_cell.angle_beta   90.00
_cell.angle_gamma   90.00
#
_symmetry.space_group_name_H-M   'P 1'
#
loop_
_entity.id
_entity.type
_entity.pdbx_description
1 polymer ?
#
loop_
_entity_poly.entity_id
_entity_poly.type
_entity_poly.pdbx_seq_one_letter_code
_entity_poly.pdbx_strand_id
1 'polypeptide(L)'
;MMSSVEKVKILVVGDSGVGKTSLVQLICHNEPTSNPGWTIGCSVEVKLHEYKAGTPAEKTYFLELWDVGGSTSHTNSRSIFYNPVHGVILVHDQTNRKSHQNLRKWLAEVLNKDNMKLLGNGYEFDPEQFAGSQVPILVIGTKLDLAESIREKGVSRSSSIAEECGADEINLDCQQVKSLAPGSTNAVKLSRFFDKGHFSPTLDRRRFGKNSHVD
;
A
#
# COMPACT_ATOMS: atom_id res chain seq x y z
N MET A 1 -7.65 6.47 32.44
CA MET A 1 -7.76 6.88 31.03
C MET A 1 -7.69 5.63 30.17
N MET A 2 -8.74 5.29 29.44
CA MET A 2 -8.64 4.23 28.42
C MET A 2 -7.63 4.72 27.38
N SER A 3 -6.51 4.02 27.25
CA SER A 3 -5.58 4.24 26.14
C SER A 3 -6.34 4.02 24.84
N SER A 4 -6.47 5.05 24.01
CA SER A 4 -7.02 4.88 22.67
C SER A 4 -6.16 3.86 21.93
N VAL A 5 -6.76 2.76 21.45
CA VAL A 5 -6.01 1.80 20.63
C VAL A 5 -5.58 2.52 19.35
N GLU A 6 -4.28 2.48 19.06
CA GLU A 6 -3.71 3.16 17.91
C GLU A 6 -4.20 2.50 16.62
N LYS A 7 -4.50 3.31 15.60
CA LYS A 7 -4.97 2.87 14.30
C LYS A 7 -4.02 3.35 13.22
N VAL A 8 -3.58 2.43 12.36
CA VAL A 8 -2.70 2.71 11.22
C VAL A 8 -3.46 2.40 9.95
N LYS A 9 -3.86 3.46 9.24
CA LYS A 9 -4.51 3.39 7.94
C LYS A 9 -3.50 3.24 6.80
N ILE A 10 -3.60 2.13 6.07
CA ILE A 10 -2.83 1.81 4.88
C ILE A 10 -3.77 1.79 3.67
N LEU A 11 -3.44 2.57 2.64
CA LEU A 11 -4.17 2.54 1.37
C LEU A 11 -3.63 1.42 0.49
N VAL A 12 -4.52 0.66 -0.14
CA VAL A 12 -4.19 -0.35 -1.14
C VAL A 12 -4.76 0.11 -2.47
N VAL A 13 -3.88 0.49 -3.40
CA VAL A 13 -4.25 1.13 -4.67
C VAL A 13 -3.56 0.49 -5.87
N GLY A 14 -4.17 0.64 -7.04
CA GLY A 14 -3.76 -0.04 -8.27
C GLY A 14 -4.96 -0.29 -9.19
N ASP A 15 -4.68 -0.64 -10.44
CA ASP A 15 -5.72 -0.83 -11.47
C ASP A 15 -6.79 -1.87 -11.07
N SER A 16 -7.95 -1.82 -11.71
CA SER A 16 -8.97 -2.86 -11.53
C SER A 16 -8.44 -4.23 -11.99
N GLY A 17 -8.77 -5.29 -11.26
CA GLY A 17 -8.41 -6.67 -11.62
C GLY A 17 -6.97 -7.11 -11.29
N VAL A 18 -6.14 -6.23 -10.70
CA VAL A 18 -4.75 -6.57 -10.29
C VAL A 18 -4.67 -7.40 -9.00
N GLY A 19 -5.80 -7.72 -8.34
CA GLY A 19 -5.80 -8.59 -7.16
C GLY A 19 -5.67 -7.88 -5.79
N LYS A 20 -5.99 -6.58 -5.70
CA LYS A 20 -5.99 -5.83 -4.43
C LYS A 20 -6.84 -6.48 -3.33
N THR A 21 -8.08 -6.82 -3.64
CA THR A 21 -9.01 -7.45 -2.70
C THR A 21 -8.47 -8.81 -2.22
N SER A 22 -7.98 -9.65 -3.14
CA SER A 22 -7.36 -10.93 -2.79
C SER A 22 -6.12 -10.78 -1.92
N LEU A 23 -5.30 -9.76 -2.19
CA LEU A 23 -4.13 -9.44 -1.38
C LEU A 23 -4.53 -9.02 0.04
N VAL A 24 -5.52 -8.13 0.18
CA VAL A 24 -6.01 -7.67 1.49
C VAL A 24 -6.57 -8.83 2.30
N GLN A 25 -7.38 -9.70 1.67
CA GLN A 25 -7.91 -10.90 2.31
C GLN A 25 -6.78 -11.85 2.76
N LEU A 26 -5.77 -12.08 1.90
CA LEU A 26 -4.62 -12.90 2.26
C LEU A 26 -3.85 -12.30 3.46
N ILE A 27 -3.64 -10.98 3.48
CA ILE A 27 -2.93 -10.31 4.59
C ILE A 27 -3.72 -10.42 5.90
N CYS A 28 -5.03 -10.18 5.86
CA CYS A 28 -5.86 -10.11 7.07
C CYS A 28 -6.24 -11.48 7.62
N HIS A 29 -6.64 -12.41 6.75
CA HIS A 29 -7.27 -13.68 7.13
C HIS A 29 -6.38 -14.89 6.87
N ASN A 30 -5.23 -14.71 6.21
CA ASN A 30 -4.34 -15.82 5.83
C ASN A 30 -5.03 -16.87 4.96
N GLU A 31 -6.02 -16.42 4.17
CA GLU A 31 -6.85 -17.26 3.31
C GLU A 31 -6.86 -16.71 1.88
N PRO A 32 -6.81 -17.59 0.87
CA PRO A 32 -6.96 -17.18 -0.52
C PRO A 32 -8.42 -16.83 -0.80
N THR A 33 -8.65 -15.77 -1.58
CA THR A 33 -10.00 -15.40 -2.02
C THR A 33 -10.36 -16.11 -3.31
N SER A 34 -11.48 -16.85 -3.29
CA SER A 34 -12.10 -17.37 -4.52
C SER A 34 -12.97 -16.29 -5.17
N ASN A 35 -12.71 -16.00 -6.44
CA ASN A 35 -13.53 -15.13 -7.30
C ASN A 35 -13.97 -13.78 -6.68
N PRO A 36 -13.03 -12.88 -6.33
CA PRO A 36 -13.40 -11.57 -5.81
C PRO A 36 -14.23 -10.77 -6.83
N GLY A 37 -15.36 -10.22 -6.39
CA GLY A 37 -16.16 -9.30 -7.19
C GLY A 37 -15.46 -7.95 -7.41
N TRP A 38 -16.10 -7.04 -8.16
CA TRP A 38 -15.56 -5.69 -8.34
C TRP A 38 -15.78 -4.83 -7.10
N THR A 39 -14.73 -4.17 -6.62
CA THR A 39 -14.82 -3.19 -5.52
C THR A 39 -15.43 -1.88 -6.03
N ILE A 40 -16.62 -1.54 -5.54
CA ILE A 40 -17.26 -0.24 -5.77
C ILE A 40 -16.90 0.68 -4.59
N GLY A 41 -16.30 1.84 -4.87
CA GLY A 41 -15.87 2.77 -3.83
C GLY A 41 -14.62 2.28 -3.09
N CYS A 42 -14.78 1.86 -1.83
CA CYS A 42 -13.72 1.38 -0.96
C CYS A 42 -14.25 0.33 0.02
N SER A 43 -13.48 -0.73 0.28
CA SER A 43 -13.69 -1.65 1.41
C SER A 43 -12.56 -1.52 2.42
N VAL A 44 -12.82 -1.88 3.68
CA VAL A 44 -11.84 -1.80 4.76
C VAL A 44 -11.82 -3.12 5.51
N GLU A 45 -10.63 -3.70 5.64
CA GLU A 45 -10.36 -4.85 6.50
C GLU A 45 -9.44 -4.41 7.64
N VAL A 46 -9.62 -4.98 8.83
CA VAL A 46 -8.85 -4.63 10.02
C VAL A 46 -8.10 -5.84 10.53
N LYS A 47 -6.78 -5.69 10.69
CA LYS A 47 -5.90 -6.70 11.28
C LYS A 47 -5.23 -6.15 12.53
N LEU A 48 -5.07 -6.99 13.56
CA LEU A 48 -4.24 -6.67 14.71
C LEU A 48 -2.76 -6.88 14.34
N HIS A 49 -1.93 -5.85 14.48
CA HIS A 49 -0.49 -5.94 14.21
C HIS A 49 0.31 -5.76 15.51
N GLU A 50 1.28 -6.66 15.71
CA GLU A 50 2.23 -6.62 16.82
C GLU A 50 3.53 -5.96 16.36
N TYR A 51 3.72 -4.72 16.78
CA TYR A 51 4.94 -3.95 16.55
C TYR A 51 6.05 -4.47 17.46
N LYS A 52 7.23 -4.76 16.89
CA LYS A 52 8.43 -5.24 17.62
C LYS A 52 8.13 -6.33 18.66
N ALA A 53 7.36 -7.33 18.25
CA ALA A 53 7.02 -8.49 19.07
C ALA A 53 8.27 -9.09 19.74
N GLY A 54 8.17 -9.40 21.03
CA GLY A 54 9.26 -9.97 21.83
C GLY A 54 10.30 -8.95 22.31
N THR A 55 10.05 -7.65 22.19
CA THR A 55 10.93 -6.59 22.73
C THR A 55 10.22 -5.76 23.80
N PRO A 56 10.94 -5.04 24.68
CA PRO A 56 10.32 -4.11 25.63
C PRO A 56 9.53 -2.98 24.97
N ALA A 57 9.70 -2.76 23.66
CA ALA A 57 8.97 -1.78 22.87
C ALA A 57 7.72 -2.35 22.18
N GLU A 58 7.34 -3.60 22.51
CA GLU A 58 6.19 -4.29 21.92
C GLU A 58 4.90 -3.47 22.11
N LYS A 59 4.16 -3.30 21.01
CA LYS A 59 2.86 -2.62 21.00
C LYS A 59 1.93 -3.28 20.02
N THR A 60 0.64 -3.17 20.29
CA THR A 60 -0.39 -3.68 19.41
C THR A 60 -1.22 -2.53 18.86
N TYR A 61 -1.44 -2.50 17.54
CA TYR A 61 -2.31 -1.51 16.90
C TYR A 61 -3.22 -2.16 15.86
N PHE A 62 -4.33 -1.47 15.57
CA PHE A 62 -5.23 -1.86 14.50
C PHE A 62 -4.70 -1.35 13.16
N LEU A 63 -4.33 -2.26 12.28
CA LEU A 63 -3.99 -1.98 10.89
C LEU A 63 -5.28 -1.99 10.06
N GLU A 64 -5.66 -0.84 9.52
CA GLU A 64 -6.80 -0.72 8.61
C GLU A 64 -6.27 -0.75 7.17
N LEU A 65 -6.59 -1.80 6.41
CA LEU A 65 -6.28 -1.92 4.98
C LEU A 65 -7.48 -1.42 4.17
N TRP A 66 -7.30 -0.29 3.49
CA TRP A 66 -8.32 0.36 2.68
C TRP A 66 -8.14 -0.04 1.21
N ASP A 67 -8.90 -1.03 0.74
CA ASP A 67 -8.94 -1.45 -0.67
C ASP A 67 -9.81 -0.48 -1.48
N VAL A 68 -9.16 0.40 -2.24
CA VAL A 68 -9.83 1.41 -3.05
C VAL A 68 -10.09 0.87 -4.45
N GLY A 69 -11.33 1.02 -4.94
CA GLY A 69 -11.74 0.56 -6.27
C GLY A 69 -10.86 1.11 -7.39
N GLY A 70 -10.33 0.23 -8.23
CA GLY A 70 -9.34 0.56 -9.27
C GLY A 70 -9.91 1.06 -10.61
N SER A 71 -11.23 1.31 -10.69
CA SER A 71 -11.88 1.73 -11.93
C SER A 71 -11.63 3.21 -12.22
N THR A 72 -11.16 3.53 -13.43
CA THR A 72 -10.94 4.92 -13.86
C THR A 72 -12.23 5.76 -13.86
N SER A 73 -13.40 5.13 -13.99
CA SER A 73 -14.71 5.82 -13.94
C SER A 73 -15.01 6.46 -12.58
N HIS A 74 -14.30 6.06 -11.52
CA HIS A 74 -14.51 6.58 -10.16
C HIS A 74 -13.44 7.56 -9.68
N THR A 75 -12.53 8.00 -10.57
CA THR A 75 -11.37 8.86 -10.22
C THR A 75 -11.75 10.10 -9.42
N ASN A 76 -12.83 10.78 -9.80
CA ASN A 76 -13.26 12.00 -9.11
C ASN A 76 -13.77 11.77 -7.67
N SER A 77 -14.19 10.55 -7.35
CA SER A 77 -14.75 10.21 -6.04
C SER A 77 -13.75 9.53 -5.10
N ARG A 78 -12.61 9.03 -5.61
CA ARG A 78 -11.65 8.27 -4.79
C ARG A 78 -10.90 9.12 -3.76
N SER A 79 -10.70 10.41 -4.05
CA SER A 79 -9.92 11.33 -3.21
C SER A 79 -10.42 11.43 -1.77
N ILE A 80 -11.73 11.20 -1.55
CA ILE A 80 -12.33 11.20 -0.22
C ILE A 80 -11.76 10.10 0.70
N PHE A 81 -11.19 9.03 0.12
CA PHE A 81 -10.65 7.91 0.87
C PHE A 81 -9.17 8.08 1.22
N TYR A 82 -8.44 9.03 0.62
CA TYR A 82 -6.98 9.05 0.77
C TYR A 82 -6.49 9.64 2.08
N ASN A 83 -7.16 10.66 2.61
CA ASN A 83 -6.67 11.34 3.81
C ASN A 83 -7.43 10.91 5.08
N PRO A 84 -6.74 10.82 6.23
CA PRO A 84 -5.29 10.70 6.37
C PRO A 84 -4.78 9.36 5.82
N VAL A 85 -3.49 9.28 5.48
CA VAL A 85 -2.79 8.04 5.10
C VAL A 85 -1.52 7.89 5.93
N HIS A 86 -1.22 6.68 6.39
CA HIS A 86 0.00 6.36 7.14
C HIS A 86 0.94 5.44 6.36
N GLY A 87 0.49 4.85 5.26
CA GLY A 87 1.29 4.06 4.34
C GLY A 87 0.51 3.70 3.07
N VAL A 88 1.21 3.40 1.99
CA VAL A 88 0.61 3.07 0.69
C VAL A 88 1.18 1.75 0.17
N ILE A 89 0.30 0.82 -0.18
CA ILE A 89 0.62 -0.38 -0.94
C ILE A 89 0.18 -0.15 -2.39
N LEU A 90 1.16 -0.15 -3.29
CA LEU A 90 0.98 -0.05 -4.74
C LEU A 90 0.92 -1.46 -5.33
N VAL A 91 -0.22 -1.83 -5.90
CA VAL A 91 -0.46 -3.20 -6.39
C VAL A 91 -0.55 -3.23 -7.91
N HIS A 92 0.23 -4.10 -8.54
CA HIS A 92 0.13 -4.37 -9.96
C HIS A 92 0.09 -5.87 -10.25
N ASP A 93 -0.36 -6.20 -11.45
CA ASP A 93 -0.38 -7.57 -11.95
C ASP A 93 0.91 -7.83 -12.73
N GLN A 94 1.67 -8.87 -12.34
CA GLN A 94 2.94 -9.24 -12.98
C GLN A 94 2.78 -9.67 -14.44
N THR A 95 1.58 -10.08 -14.86
CA THR A 95 1.25 -10.41 -16.25
C THR A 95 0.85 -9.19 -17.09
N ASN A 96 0.62 -8.03 -16.45
CA ASN A 96 0.14 -6.82 -17.10
C ASN A 96 1.08 -5.63 -16.86
N ARG A 97 2.04 -5.44 -17.78
CA ARG A 97 3.02 -4.33 -17.73
C ARG A 97 2.38 -2.95 -17.61
N LYS A 98 1.21 -2.72 -18.21
CA LYS A 98 0.51 -1.43 -18.14
C LYS A 98 0.07 -1.11 -16.71
N SER A 99 -0.33 -2.13 -15.94
CA SER A 99 -0.71 -1.95 -14.53
C SER A 99 0.47 -1.48 -13.68
N HIS A 100 1.69 -1.98 -13.96
CA HIS A 100 2.92 -1.49 -13.31
C HIS A 100 3.24 -0.04 -13.70
N GLN A 101 3.13 0.31 -14.98
CA GLN A 101 3.34 1.68 -15.46
C GLN A 101 2.37 2.68 -14.80
N ASN A 102 1.12 2.27 -14.58
CA ASN A 102 0.10 3.10 -13.95
C ASN A 102 0.34 3.34 -12.44
N LEU A 103 1.22 2.60 -11.77
CA LEU A 103 1.51 2.82 -10.34
C LEU A 103 2.00 4.24 -10.04
N ARG A 104 2.73 4.86 -10.97
CA ARG A 104 3.19 6.26 -10.84
C ARG A 104 2.01 7.23 -10.77
N LYS A 105 0.97 6.99 -11.56
CA LYS A 105 -0.27 7.78 -11.55
C LYS A 105 -1.04 7.59 -10.25
N TRP A 106 -1.16 6.34 -9.79
CA TRP A 106 -1.80 6.02 -8.51
C TRP A 106 -1.11 6.68 -7.32
N LEU A 107 0.23 6.63 -7.29
CA LEU A 107 1.00 7.27 -6.22
C LEU A 107 0.82 8.80 -6.22
N ALA A 108 0.90 9.43 -7.40
CA ALA A 108 0.69 10.86 -7.55
C ALA A 108 -0.73 11.28 -7.12
N GLU A 109 -1.75 10.49 -7.47
CA GLU A 109 -3.14 10.69 -7.08
C GLU A 109 -3.31 10.63 -5.54
N VAL A 110 -2.72 9.64 -4.88
CA VAL A 110 -2.81 9.48 -3.41
C VAL A 110 -2.13 10.62 -2.65
N LEU A 111 -0.95 11.05 -3.11
CA LEU A 111 -0.17 12.08 -2.42
C LEU A 111 -0.67 13.51 -2.68
N ASN A 112 -1.78 13.63 -3.44
CA ASN A 112 -2.56 14.85 -3.60
C ASN A 112 -1.72 16.12 -3.85
N LYS A 113 -0.71 16.02 -4.71
CA LYS A 113 0.08 17.18 -5.14
C LYS A 113 -0.69 17.97 -6.18
N ASP A 114 -1.69 18.72 -5.71
CA ASP A 114 -2.40 19.90 -6.23
C ASP A 114 -2.61 20.14 -7.75
N ASN A 115 -2.27 19.24 -8.67
CA ASN A 115 -2.41 19.46 -10.11
C ASN A 115 -2.89 18.23 -10.89
N MET A 116 -4.00 17.64 -10.44
CA MET A 116 -4.90 16.91 -11.35
C MET A 116 -5.58 17.85 -12.39
N LYS A 117 -5.22 19.14 -12.42
CA LYS A 117 -5.63 20.12 -13.44
C LYS A 117 -4.76 20.13 -14.71
N LEU A 118 -3.65 19.40 -14.74
CA LEU A 118 -2.75 19.30 -15.91
C LEU A 118 -2.86 17.93 -16.60
N LEU A 119 -4.09 17.43 -16.81
CA LEU A 119 -4.36 16.28 -17.69
C LEU A 119 -4.19 16.64 -19.18
N GLY A 120 -3.10 17.33 -19.50
CA GLY A 120 -2.66 17.69 -20.84
C GLY A 120 -1.16 17.41 -20.96
N ASN A 121 -0.84 16.21 -21.40
CA ASN A 121 0.46 15.78 -21.94
C ASN A 121 1.70 15.97 -21.06
N GLY A 122 2.05 14.93 -20.31
CA GLY A 122 3.38 14.76 -19.72
C GLY A 122 3.36 14.56 -18.22
N TYR A 123 3.12 13.33 -17.77
CA TYR A 123 3.47 12.95 -16.41
C TYR A 123 4.98 12.75 -16.37
N GLU A 124 5.73 13.77 -15.96
CA GLU A 124 7.11 13.56 -15.53
C GLU A 124 7.08 13.08 -14.08
N PHE A 125 7.48 11.82 -13.90
CA PHE A 125 7.74 11.27 -12.59
C PHE A 125 8.96 11.99 -12.02
N ASP A 126 8.78 12.72 -10.92
CA ASP A 126 9.86 13.42 -10.21
C ASP A 126 10.18 12.67 -8.90
N PRO A 127 11.29 11.90 -8.83
CA PRO A 127 11.69 11.17 -7.64
C PRO A 127 11.94 12.06 -6.41
N GLU A 128 12.46 13.27 -6.60
CA GLU A 128 12.81 14.19 -5.50
C GLU A 128 11.56 14.68 -4.76
N GLN A 129 10.50 14.90 -5.53
CA GLN A 129 9.18 15.17 -5.02
C GLN A 129 8.69 14.05 -4.07
N PHE A 130 8.97 12.78 -4.36
CA PHE A 130 8.52 11.67 -3.53
C PHE A 130 9.45 11.40 -2.34
N ALA A 131 10.75 11.71 -2.46
CA ALA A 131 11.72 11.58 -1.37
C ALA A 131 11.39 12.48 -0.15
N GLY A 132 10.64 13.56 -0.34
CA GLY A 132 10.13 14.41 0.74
C GLY A 132 8.81 13.95 1.39
N SER A 133 8.14 12.95 0.82
CA SER A 133 6.92 12.37 1.40
C SER A 133 7.27 11.41 2.54
N GLN A 134 6.81 11.70 3.75
CA GLN A 134 7.05 10.85 4.93
C GLN A 134 6.13 9.63 5.00
N VAL A 135 5.40 9.31 3.92
CA VAL A 135 4.48 8.18 3.87
C VAL A 135 5.24 6.95 3.33
N PRO A 136 5.41 5.88 4.11
CA PRO A 136 6.02 4.63 3.65
C PRO A 136 5.28 4.06 2.44
N ILE A 137 6.04 3.54 1.48
CA ILE A 137 5.53 2.89 0.26
C ILE A 137 6.00 1.43 0.23
N LEU A 138 5.12 0.54 -0.23
CA LEU A 138 5.41 -0.86 -0.55
C LEU A 138 4.85 -1.18 -1.92
N VAL A 139 5.63 -1.84 -2.78
CA VAL A 139 5.17 -2.28 -4.10
C VAL A 139 4.91 -3.78 -4.06
N ILE A 140 3.72 -4.20 -4.51
CA ILE A 140 3.33 -5.61 -4.56
C ILE A 140 2.93 -6.01 -5.98
N GLY A 141 3.66 -6.97 -6.55
CA GLY A 141 3.29 -7.64 -7.79
C GLY A 141 2.55 -8.94 -7.51
N THR A 142 1.32 -9.04 -8.03
CA THR A 142 0.47 -10.23 -7.88
C THR A 142 0.56 -11.14 -9.11
N LYS A 143 -0.05 -12.33 -9.01
CA LYS A 143 -0.12 -13.33 -10.09
C LYS A 143 1.26 -13.81 -10.53
N LEU A 144 2.18 -13.97 -9.57
CA LEU A 144 3.54 -14.42 -9.83
C LEU A 144 3.57 -15.80 -10.52
N ASP A 145 2.67 -16.70 -10.11
CA ASP A 145 2.44 -18.02 -10.70
C ASP A 145 2.20 -17.97 -12.22
N LEU A 146 1.43 -16.98 -12.68
CA LEU A 146 1.18 -16.77 -14.10
C LEU A 146 2.35 -16.09 -14.80
N ALA A 147 3.02 -15.16 -14.13
CA ALA A 147 4.13 -14.41 -14.72
C ALA A 147 5.39 -15.26 -14.94
N GLU A 148 5.65 -16.26 -14.09
CA GLU A 148 6.74 -17.22 -14.28
C GLU A 148 6.64 -17.95 -15.63
N SER A 149 5.41 -18.21 -16.10
CA SER A 149 5.17 -18.80 -17.42
C SER A 149 5.41 -17.85 -18.60
N ILE A 150 5.45 -16.53 -18.37
CA ILE A 150 5.54 -15.49 -19.41
C ILE A 150 6.98 -14.96 -19.58
N ARG A 151 7.86 -15.17 -18.59
CA ARG A 151 9.20 -14.54 -18.49
C ARG A 151 10.23 -14.95 -19.56
N GLU A 152 9.88 -15.77 -20.55
CA GLU A 152 10.79 -16.22 -21.61
C GLU A 152 11.15 -15.14 -22.65
N LYS A 153 10.59 -13.92 -22.60
CA LYS A 153 10.87 -12.88 -23.63
C LYS A 153 11.25 -11.52 -23.03
N GLY A 154 12.57 -11.29 -22.94
CA GLY A 154 13.20 -9.96 -23.04
C GLY A 154 13.05 -9.01 -21.85
N VAL A 155 14.15 -8.80 -21.12
CA VAL A 155 14.24 -7.82 -20.02
C VAL A 155 14.41 -6.41 -20.57
N SER A 156 13.40 -5.56 -20.39
CA SER A 156 13.55 -4.10 -20.53
C SER A 156 13.97 -3.55 -19.16
N ARG A 157 15.22 -3.07 -19.05
CA ARG A 157 15.86 -2.53 -17.84
C ARG A 157 15.36 -1.12 -17.46
N SER A 158 14.05 -0.91 -17.33
CA SER A 158 13.55 0.30 -16.68
C SER A 158 13.63 0.13 -15.17
N SER A 159 14.05 1.17 -14.44
CA SER A 159 13.96 1.21 -12.97
C SER A 159 12.54 0.89 -12.52
N SER A 160 12.42 0.06 -11.49
CA SER A 160 11.11 -0.20 -10.90
C SER A 160 10.69 1.00 -10.07
N ILE A 161 9.38 1.24 -9.94
CA ILE A 161 8.89 2.30 -9.04
C ILE A 161 9.31 2.05 -7.58
N ALA A 162 9.61 0.79 -7.20
CA ALA A 162 10.13 0.48 -5.89
C ALA A 162 11.53 1.09 -5.68
N GLU A 163 12.42 0.96 -6.66
CA GLU A 163 13.75 1.59 -6.63
C GLU A 163 13.65 3.12 -6.57
N GLU A 164 12.78 3.69 -7.41
CA GLU A 164 12.56 5.13 -7.48
C GLU A 164 12.03 5.73 -6.17
N CYS A 165 11.21 4.97 -5.43
CA CYS A 165 10.67 5.39 -4.13
C CYS A 165 11.53 4.95 -2.94
N GLY A 166 12.64 4.23 -3.14
CA GLY A 166 13.38 3.58 -2.05
C GLY A 166 12.52 2.59 -1.24
N ALA A 167 11.52 1.99 -1.89
CA ALA A 167 10.54 1.09 -1.30
C ALA A 167 10.96 -0.39 -1.45
N ASP A 168 10.43 -1.23 -0.56
CA ASP A 168 10.55 -2.67 -0.72
C ASP A 168 9.58 -3.15 -1.82
N GLU A 169 9.96 -4.23 -2.52
CA GLU A 169 9.10 -4.92 -3.48
C GLU A 169 8.84 -6.37 -3.01
N ILE A 170 7.58 -6.80 -3.11
CA ILE A 170 7.12 -8.16 -2.84
C ILE A 170 6.39 -8.69 -4.07
N ASN A 171 6.80 -9.85 -4.57
CA ASN A 171 6.11 -10.55 -5.64
C ASN A 171 5.52 -11.85 -5.09
N LEU A 172 4.23 -12.07 -5.33
CA LEU A 172 3.50 -13.19 -4.75
C LEU A 172 2.34 -13.69 -5.62
N ASP A 173 1.91 -14.91 -5.30
CA ASP A 173 0.61 -15.43 -5.69
C ASP A 173 -0.35 -15.30 -4.50
N CYS A 174 -1.44 -14.52 -4.69
CA CYS A 174 -2.46 -14.31 -3.66
C CYS A 174 -3.28 -15.57 -3.34
N GLN A 175 -3.22 -16.60 -4.18
CA GLN A 175 -3.89 -17.89 -3.97
C GLN A 175 -3.06 -18.85 -3.11
N GLN A 176 -1.80 -18.50 -2.82
CA GLN A 176 -0.86 -19.35 -2.10
C GLN A 176 -0.54 -18.74 -0.73
N VAL A 177 -1.08 -19.31 0.34
CA VAL A 177 -0.88 -18.83 1.72
C VAL A 177 0.61 -18.77 2.11
N LYS A 178 1.41 -19.72 1.58
CA LYS A 178 2.87 -19.75 1.77
C LYS A 178 3.58 -18.48 1.34
N SER A 179 2.98 -17.69 0.43
CA SER A 179 3.53 -16.42 -0.06
C SER A 179 3.77 -15.40 1.05
N LEU A 180 3.04 -15.48 2.16
CA LEU A 180 3.18 -14.62 3.36
C LEU A 180 3.37 -15.44 4.64
N ALA A 181 3.88 -16.67 4.54
CA ALA A 181 4.10 -17.52 5.71
C ALA A 181 5.04 -16.83 6.74
N PRO A 182 4.81 -16.99 8.05
CA PRO A 182 5.69 -16.46 9.10
C PRO A 182 7.15 -16.86 8.87
N GLY A 183 8.07 -15.90 9.03
CA GLY A 183 9.51 -16.11 8.79
C GLY A 183 9.94 -16.07 7.32
N SER A 184 9.01 -16.03 6.35
CA SER A 184 9.36 -15.81 4.95
C SER A 184 9.90 -14.40 4.71
N THR A 185 10.71 -14.23 3.65
CA THR A 185 11.24 -12.91 3.27
C THR A 185 10.11 -11.89 3.01
N ASN A 186 9.02 -12.34 2.39
CA ASN A 186 7.85 -11.50 2.12
C ASN A 186 7.16 -11.05 3.42
N ALA A 187 6.96 -11.96 4.38
CA ALA A 187 6.37 -11.62 5.67
C ALA A 187 7.24 -10.63 6.46
N VAL A 188 8.57 -10.79 6.41
CA VAL A 188 9.51 -9.85 7.06
C VAL A 188 9.44 -8.45 6.43
N LYS A 189 9.45 -8.36 5.08
CA LYS A 189 9.31 -7.07 4.37
C LYS A 189 7.98 -6.39 4.69
N LEU A 190 6.89 -7.16 4.69
CA LEU A 190 5.54 -6.65 5.00
C LEU A 190 5.45 -6.13 6.44
N SER A 191 5.99 -6.89 7.41
CA SER A 191 6.05 -6.46 8.81
C SER A 191 6.84 -5.17 8.99
N ARG A 192 8.03 -5.09 8.35
CA ARG A 192 8.86 -3.87 8.35
C ARG A 192 8.12 -2.66 7.77
N PHE A 193 7.32 -2.86 6.72
CA PHE A 193 6.50 -1.80 6.14
C PHE A 193 5.42 -1.33 7.12
N PHE A 194 4.69 -2.24 7.76
CA PHE A 194 3.68 -1.88 8.76
C PHE A 194 4.29 -1.12 9.94
N ASP A 195 5.44 -1.58 10.44
CA ASP A 195 6.18 -0.91 11.51
C ASP A 195 6.53 0.54 11.14
N LYS A 196 6.96 0.80 9.88
CA LYS A 196 7.23 2.17 9.40
C LYS A 196 5.97 3.04 9.39
N GLY A 197 4.80 2.46 9.09
CA GLY A 197 3.52 3.19 9.06
C GLY A 197 3.10 3.73 10.42
N HIS A 198 3.45 3.04 11.50
CA HIS A 198 3.22 3.51 12.88
C HIS A 198 3.98 4.81 13.20
N PHE A 199 5.17 5.01 12.60
CA PHE A 199 6.03 6.17 12.84
C PHE A 199 5.73 7.40 11.98
N SER A 200 4.69 7.37 11.13
CA SER A 200 4.39 8.55 10.30
C SER A 200 4.03 9.76 11.20
N PRO A 201 4.71 10.92 11.07
CA PRO A 201 4.62 12.04 12.00
C PRO A 201 3.23 12.70 12.09
N THR A 202 2.29 12.33 11.23
CA THR A 202 0.85 12.60 11.38
C THR A 202 0.26 12.00 12.66
N LEU A 203 0.76 10.86 13.14
CA LEU A 203 0.37 10.26 14.43
C LEU A 203 1.05 10.98 15.60
N ASP A 204 2.31 11.41 15.43
CA ASP A 204 3.09 12.05 16.50
C ASP A 204 2.63 13.49 16.80
N ARG A 205 2.11 14.22 15.80
CA ARG A 205 1.46 15.54 16.03
C ARG A 205 0.27 15.46 17.01
N ARG A 206 -0.45 14.33 17.08
CA ARG A 206 -1.51 14.15 18.08
C ARG A 206 -0.98 13.91 19.49
N ARG A 207 0.26 13.41 19.63
CA ARG A 207 0.93 13.22 20.94
C ARG A 207 1.44 14.54 21.51
N PHE A 208 1.95 15.44 20.68
CA PHE A 208 2.50 16.73 21.14
C PHE A 208 1.50 17.89 21.15
N GLY A 209 0.34 17.78 20.51
CA GLY A 209 -0.65 18.86 20.39
C GLY A 209 -1.62 19.06 21.57
N LYS A 210 -1.43 18.42 22.73
CA LYS A 210 -2.38 18.52 23.87
C LYS A 210 -1.86 19.21 25.14
N ASN A 211 -0.64 19.76 25.16
CA ASN A 211 -0.10 20.45 26.35
C ASN A 211 0.47 21.85 26.03
N SER A 212 -0.34 22.72 25.44
CA SER A 212 0.00 24.16 25.41
C SER A 212 -1.27 25.00 25.34
N HIS A 213 -1.98 25.12 26.47
CA HIS A 213 -2.75 26.31 26.88
C HIS A 213 -3.22 26.10 28.32
N VAL A 214 -2.29 26.27 29.25
CA VAL A 214 -2.58 26.83 30.58
C VAL A 214 -1.48 27.87 30.76
N ASP A 215 -1.85 29.13 30.60
CA ASP A 215 -1.46 30.29 31.40
C ASP A 215 -2.11 31.54 30.77
#